data_AF-A0A2D5V6N1-F1
#
_entry.id   AF-A0A2D5V6N1-F1
#
_cell.length_a   1.000
_cell.length_b   1.000
_cell.length_c   1.000
_cell.angle_alpha   90.00
_cell.angle_beta   90.00
_cell.angle_gamma   90.00
#
_symmetry.space_group_name_H-M   'P 1'
#
loop_
_entity.id
_entity.type
_entity.pdbx_description
1 polymer ?
#
loop_
_entity_poly.entity_id
_entity_poly.type
_entity_poly.pdbx_seq_one_letter_code
_entity_poly.pdbx_strand_id
1 'polypeptide(L)'
;MSETTFKKLPGVLSFQRSMIVTDGVFLNCLAGEGESPVDVIRHGIRGTQNISGATAKDVSNIQITESAKTDINASGLKVAFDLRFLPLSATLFACSGASTDELRAALSSFIAKAETSEGLQEVSRRYARNLLNGRWLWRNRLLGASICVRVHCDRELLAEAEALSVSLKHFNDYSESERRLGQKIAESIAGGPAHVLTIEGEIEFGFTGAVEVFPSQNYVESKPKGFARPLYKLGHPDPARGGQKELLEYADVRRMGQAALRDQKISNALRTIDTWYPNFGEHLRPIPVEPHGANLDAMKFFRRDGGARKHSTFDLLLGIGQLDPETPDGMFMIASLLRGGVFGESEKKASKEEASDAA
;
A
#
# COMPACT_ATOMS: atom_id res chain seq x y z
N MET A 1 -24.53 -3.14 -27.30
CA MET A 1 -23.38 -2.51 -26.63
C MET A 1 -23.85 -1.17 -26.10
N SER A 2 -23.74 -0.89 -24.79
CA SER A 2 -24.17 0.41 -24.28
C SER A 2 -23.05 1.41 -24.49
N GLU A 3 -23.18 2.24 -25.53
CA GLU A 3 -22.33 3.43 -25.77
C GLU A 3 -22.62 4.55 -24.77
N THR A 4 -23.09 4.22 -23.56
CA THR A 4 -23.63 5.17 -22.61
C THR A 4 -22.49 5.89 -21.89
N THR A 5 -22.41 7.20 -22.07
CA THR A 5 -21.68 8.10 -21.19
C THR A 5 -22.64 8.68 -20.15
N PHE A 6 -22.32 8.52 -18.87
CA PHE A 6 -23.10 9.05 -17.76
C PHE A 6 -22.78 10.53 -17.53
N LYS A 7 -23.79 11.32 -17.18
CA LYS A 7 -23.58 12.73 -16.78
C LYS A 7 -23.07 12.86 -15.35
N LYS A 8 -23.49 11.94 -14.47
CA LYS A 8 -23.16 11.88 -13.04
C LYS A 8 -23.11 10.43 -12.58
N LEU A 9 -22.35 10.17 -11.52
CA LEU A 9 -22.35 8.87 -10.85
C LEU A 9 -23.56 8.76 -9.91
N PRO A 10 -24.04 7.54 -9.60
CA PRO A 10 -25.09 7.33 -8.60
C PRO A 10 -24.69 7.90 -7.24
N GLY A 11 -25.68 8.33 -6.46
CA GLY A 11 -25.44 8.95 -5.15
C GLY A 11 -24.73 8.03 -4.16
N VAL A 12 -24.90 6.72 -4.31
CA VAL A 12 -24.11 5.71 -3.60
C VAL A 12 -23.43 4.82 -4.64
N LEU A 13 -22.11 4.83 -4.65
CA LEU A 13 -21.28 3.92 -5.43
C LEU A 13 -20.03 3.58 -4.62
N SER A 14 -19.80 2.30 -4.35
CA SER A 14 -18.60 1.85 -3.66
C SER A 14 -18.11 0.49 -4.14
N PHE A 15 -16.79 0.34 -4.10
CA PHE A 15 -16.08 -0.87 -4.46
C PHE A 15 -15.26 -1.32 -3.25
N GLN A 16 -15.35 -2.61 -2.90
CA GLN A 16 -14.48 -3.22 -1.92
C GLN A 16 -13.08 -3.45 -2.50
N ARG A 17 -12.06 -3.43 -1.64
CA ARG A 17 -10.69 -3.78 -2.06
C ARG A 17 -10.65 -5.24 -2.51
N SER A 18 -10.04 -5.51 -3.66
CA SER A 18 -9.80 -6.88 -4.12
C SER A 18 -8.60 -7.52 -3.41
N MET A 19 -7.60 -6.71 -3.07
CA MET A 19 -6.38 -7.19 -2.43
C MET A 19 -6.58 -7.38 -0.92
N ILE A 20 -6.47 -8.62 -0.46
CA ILE A 20 -6.51 -9.00 0.97
C ILE A 20 -5.08 -9.33 1.40
N VAL A 21 -4.56 -8.57 2.36
CA VAL A 21 -3.16 -8.59 2.78
C VAL A 21 -3.11 -8.71 4.30
N THR A 22 -2.26 -9.58 4.84
CA THR A 22 -1.96 -9.60 6.28
C THR A 22 -0.93 -8.52 6.63
N ASP A 23 -0.76 -8.23 7.91
CA ASP A 23 0.39 -7.40 8.32
C ASP A 23 1.71 -8.13 8.02
N GLY A 24 2.74 -7.36 7.64
CA GLY A 24 4.07 -7.86 7.32
C GLY A 24 4.92 -7.98 8.58
N VAL A 25 5.05 -9.20 9.11
CA VAL A 25 5.75 -9.46 10.37
C VAL A 25 7.26 -9.41 10.19
N PHE A 26 7.97 -8.84 11.17
CA PHE A 26 9.42 -8.75 11.15
C PHE A 26 10.05 -9.89 11.95
N LEU A 27 11.05 -10.53 11.36
CA LEU A 27 11.76 -11.67 11.91
C LEU A 27 13.28 -11.44 11.77
N ASN A 28 14.03 -11.69 12.84
CA ASN A 28 15.48 -11.78 12.81
C ASN A 28 15.89 -12.97 11.95
N CYS A 29 16.87 -12.78 11.06
CA CYS A 29 17.58 -13.89 10.45
C CYS A 29 18.83 -14.16 11.29
N LEU A 30 18.79 -15.18 12.15
CA LEU A 30 19.91 -15.56 13.01
C LEU A 30 20.84 -16.51 12.25
N ALA A 31 22.15 -16.24 12.25
CA ALA A 31 23.11 -17.08 11.57
C ALA A 31 23.10 -18.51 12.15
N GLY A 32 22.55 -19.48 11.41
CA GLY A 32 22.51 -20.89 11.80
C GLY A 32 21.46 -21.27 12.86
N GLU A 33 20.69 -20.33 13.41
CA GLU A 33 19.73 -20.56 14.50
C GLU A 33 18.26 -20.29 14.14
N GLY A 34 17.99 -19.96 12.87
CA GLY A 34 16.63 -19.80 12.34
C GLY A 34 16.06 -18.38 12.51
N GLU A 35 14.75 -18.29 12.70
CA GLU A 35 13.99 -17.03 12.70
C GLU A 35 13.39 -16.75 14.08
N SER A 36 13.41 -15.48 14.51
CA SER A 36 12.75 -15.04 15.75
C SER A 36 12.09 -13.68 15.60
N PRO A 37 11.03 -13.33 16.35
CA PRO A 37 10.37 -12.02 16.25
C PRO A 37 11.31 -10.83 16.50
N VAL A 38 11.20 -9.78 15.68
CA VAL A 38 11.81 -8.48 16.00
C VAL A 38 10.86 -7.68 16.89
N ASP A 39 11.34 -7.24 18.05
CA ASP A 39 10.53 -6.51 19.01
C ASP A 39 10.57 -4.99 18.81
N VAL A 40 9.42 -4.35 19.05
CA VAL A 40 9.37 -2.91 19.31
C VAL A 40 9.64 -2.67 20.79
N ILE A 41 10.67 -1.87 21.07
CA ILE A 41 11.10 -1.49 22.40
C ILE A 41 10.76 -0.02 22.65
N ARG A 42 10.09 0.27 23.76
CA ARG A 42 9.91 1.62 24.28
C ARG A 42 11.04 1.96 25.23
N HIS A 43 11.65 3.12 25.03
CA HIS A 43 12.79 3.57 25.85
C HIS A 43 12.90 5.10 25.87
N GLY A 44 13.65 5.62 26.84
CA GLY A 44 14.00 7.03 26.91
C GLY A 44 15.12 7.40 25.93
N ILE A 45 15.11 8.63 25.45
CA ILE A 45 16.22 9.26 24.71
C ILE A 45 16.40 10.70 25.18
N ARG A 46 17.63 11.20 25.10
CA ARG A 46 17.94 12.63 25.25
C ARG A 46 18.38 13.16 23.88
N GLY A 47 17.48 13.88 23.22
CA GLY A 47 17.76 14.58 21.96
C GLY A 47 18.18 16.02 22.19
N THR A 48 18.46 16.72 21.09
CA THR A 48 18.71 18.16 21.07
C THR A 48 17.47 18.92 20.60
N GLN A 49 17.34 20.18 21.02
CA GLN A 49 16.28 21.06 20.56
C GLN A 49 16.65 21.70 19.20
N ASN A 50 15.99 21.25 18.12
CA ASN A 50 16.28 21.71 16.75
C ASN A 50 15.09 22.47 16.10
N ILE A 51 14.17 23.01 16.90
CA ILE A 51 12.99 23.74 16.39
C ILE A 51 13.39 25.18 16.02
N SER A 52 13.22 25.56 14.75
CA SER A 52 13.44 26.93 14.29
C SER A 52 12.47 27.90 14.98
N GLY A 53 13.00 28.95 15.63
CA GLY A 53 12.21 29.98 16.30
C GLY A 53 11.89 29.72 17.78
N ALA A 54 12.42 28.65 18.38
CA ALA A 54 12.27 28.44 19.82
C ALA A 54 13.17 29.40 20.62
N THR A 55 12.59 30.17 21.54
CA THR A 55 13.30 30.96 22.58
C THR A 55 13.86 30.07 23.72
N ALA A 56 13.98 28.76 23.48
CA ALA A 56 14.34 27.79 24.50
C ALA A 56 15.79 28.01 24.97
N LYS A 57 15.96 28.27 26.26
CA LYS A 57 17.28 28.41 26.91
C LYS A 57 17.98 27.07 27.15
N ASP A 58 17.24 25.96 27.10
CA ASP A 58 17.75 24.60 27.30
C ASP A 58 17.92 23.89 25.95
N VAL A 59 19.11 23.30 25.75
CA VAL A 59 19.49 22.54 24.56
C VAL A 59 18.96 21.10 24.59
N SER A 60 18.59 20.60 25.78
CA SER A 60 18.17 19.23 26.01
C SER A 60 16.68 19.02 25.71
N ASN A 61 16.36 17.92 25.03
CA ASN A 61 15.00 17.49 24.72
C ASN A 61 14.84 16.01 25.08
N ILE A 62 14.38 15.75 26.31
CA ILE A 62 14.16 14.40 26.82
C ILE A 62 12.82 13.90 26.30
N GLN A 63 12.83 12.72 25.69
CA GLN A 63 11.66 12.10 25.10
C GLN A 63 11.62 10.61 25.40
N ILE A 64 10.43 10.05 25.38
CA ILE A 64 10.21 8.61 25.31
C ILE A 64 9.86 8.28 23.88
N THR A 65 10.47 7.23 23.34
CA THR A 65 10.23 6.81 21.96
C THR A 65 10.13 5.30 21.84
N GLU A 66 9.87 4.83 20.64
CA GLU A 66 9.85 3.43 20.29
C GLU A 66 10.82 3.19 19.13
N SER A 67 11.61 2.13 19.24
CA SER A 67 12.50 1.65 18.19
C SER A 67 12.34 0.14 18.01
N ALA A 68 12.72 -0.36 16.84
CA ALA A 68 12.84 -1.78 16.56
C ALA A 68 14.25 -2.04 16.07
N LYS A 69 14.94 -3.00 16.68
CA LYS A 69 16.28 -3.41 16.28
C LYS A 69 16.34 -4.92 16.16
N THR A 70 17.11 -5.41 15.19
CA THR A 70 17.39 -6.85 15.11
C THR A 70 18.19 -7.32 16.32
N ASP A 71 18.23 -8.63 16.53
CA ASP A 71 19.07 -9.27 17.52
C ASP A 71 20.57 -9.00 17.25
N ILE A 72 21.39 -9.03 18.30
CA ILE A 72 22.84 -8.84 18.20
C ILE A 72 23.53 -9.88 17.32
N ASN A 73 22.94 -11.06 17.16
CA ASN A 73 23.45 -12.16 16.34
C ASN A 73 22.73 -12.27 14.99
N ALA A 74 21.82 -11.35 14.67
CA ALA A 74 21.14 -11.34 13.39
C ALA A 74 22.08 -10.87 12.27
N SER A 75 22.10 -11.61 11.15
CA SER A 75 22.78 -11.21 9.90
C SER A 75 21.84 -10.52 8.90
N GLY A 76 20.54 -10.47 9.23
CA GLY A 76 19.52 -9.95 8.33
C GLY A 76 18.15 -9.77 8.98
N LEU A 77 17.21 -9.31 8.16
CA LEU A 77 15.79 -9.14 8.49
C LEU A 77 14.95 -9.87 7.46
N LYS A 78 14.05 -10.73 7.91
CA LYS A 78 12.96 -11.26 7.10
C LYS A 78 11.68 -10.49 7.39
N VAL A 79 10.95 -10.18 6.32
CA VAL A 79 9.59 -9.66 6.41
C VAL A 79 8.66 -10.58 5.62
N ALA A 80 7.60 -11.06 6.27
CA ALA A 80 6.68 -12.03 5.66
C ALA A 80 5.20 -11.61 5.81
N PHE A 81 4.40 -11.87 4.78
CA PHE A 81 2.95 -11.65 4.78
C PHE A 81 2.25 -12.55 3.77
N ASP A 82 0.95 -12.77 3.97
CA ASP A 82 0.08 -13.44 3.01
C ASP A 82 -0.74 -12.43 2.21
N LEU A 83 -1.01 -12.80 0.96
CA LEU A 83 -1.74 -12.02 -0.02
C LEU A 83 -2.72 -12.91 -0.79
N ARG A 84 -3.93 -12.41 -1.00
CA ARG A 84 -4.91 -12.99 -1.93
C ARG A 84 -5.60 -11.88 -2.71
N PHE A 85 -5.93 -12.15 -3.98
CA PHE A 85 -6.78 -11.29 -4.79
C PHE A 85 -8.19 -11.85 -4.87
N LEU A 86 -9.20 -11.00 -4.67
CA LEU A 86 -10.60 -11.32 -4.95
C LEU A 86 -10.92 -11.06 -6.43
N PRO A 87 -11.91 -11.76 -7.00
CA PRO A 87 -12.33 -11.55 -8.38
C PRO A 87 -12.74 -10.09 -8.65
N LEU A 88 -12.42 -9.57 -9.82
CA LEU A 88 -12.78 -8.22 -10.25
C LEU A 88 -14.31 -8.03 -10.25
N SER A 89 -15.04 -9.05 -10.71
CA SER A 89 -16.50 -9.14 -10.67
C SER A 89 -17.11 -9.05 -9.25
N ALA A 90 -16.34 -9.34 -8.20
CA ALA A 90 -16.77 -9.21 -6.81
C ALA A 90 -16.50 -7.82 -6.21
N THR A 91 -15.88 -6.89 -6.94
CA THR A 91 -15.45 -5.60 -6.36
C THR A 91 -16.61 -4.63 -6.10
N LEU A 92 -17.70 -4.67 -6.88
CA LEU A 92 -18.85 -3.79 -6.65
C LEU A 92 -19.53 -4.14 -5.32
N PHE A 93 -19.50 -3.22 -4.35
CA PHE A 93 -20.05 -3.46 -3.02
C PHE A 93 -21.43 -2.81 -2.84
N ALA A 94 -21.58 -1.56 -3.26
CA ALA A 94 -22.86 -0.86 -3.24
C ALA A 94 -23.02 0.04 -4.46
N CYS A 95 -24.24 0.09 -5.01
CA CYS A 95 -24.62 1.00 -6.08
C CYS A 95 -26.12 1.29 -5.97
N SER A 96 -26.50 2.53 -5.70
CA SER A 96 -27.88 3.00 -5.67
C SER A 96 -28.00 4.48 -6.03
N GLY A 97 -29.18 4.87 -6.53
CA GLY A 97 -29.47 6.20 -7.07
C GLY A 97 -29.82 6.16 -8.55
N ALA A 98 -29.79 7.32 -9.20
CA ALA A 98 -30.10 7.44 -10.63
C ALA A 98 -29.12 6.63 -11.51
N SER A 99 -29.62 6.08 -12.62
CA SER A 99 -28.84 5.33 -13.62
C SER A 99 -28.10 4.09 -13.08
N THR A 100 -28.58 3.51 -11.98
CA THR A 100 -27.95 2.36 -11.31
C THR A 100 -27.87 1.13 -12.22
N ASP A 101 -28.95 0.79 -12.91
CA ASP A 101 -29.01 -0.44 -13.71
C ASP A 101 -28.14 -0.31 -14.96
N GLU A 102 -28.15 0.85 -15.61
CA GLU A 102 -27.28 1.15 -16.74
C GLU A 102 -25.80 1.15 -16.34
N LEU A 103 -25.45 1.74 -15.19
CA LEU A 103 -24.07 1.72 -14.70
C LEU A 103 -23.62 0.30 -14.35
N ARG A 104 -24.46 -0.49 -13.68
CA ARG A 104 -24.16 -1.90 -13.39
C ARG A 104 -23.94 -2.69 -14.67
N ALA A 105 -24.78 -2.51 -15.68
CA ALA A 105 -24.62 -3.18 -16.96
C ALA A 105 -23.32 -2.77 -17.67
N ALA A 106 -23.01 -1.47 -17.71
CA ALA A 106 -21.79 -0.95 -18.31
C ALA A 106 -20.53 -1.45 -17.59
N LEU A 107 -20.54 -1.43 -16.26
CA LEU A 107 -19.46 -1.94 -15.42
C LEU A 107 -19.27 -3.45 -15.61
N SER A 108 -20.34 -4.25 -15.58
CA SER A 108 -20.26 -5.69 -15.82
C SER A 108 -19.71 -6.00 -17.21
N SER A 109 -20.09 -5.21 -18.22
CA SER A 109 -19.53 -5.35 -19.57
C SER A 109 -18.04 -5.03 -19.63
N PHE A 110 -17.59 -3.96 -18.95
CA PHE A 110 -16.17 -3.63 -18.85
C PHE A 110 -15.39 -4.73 -18.11
N ILE A 111 -15.89 -5.21 -16.98
CA ILE A 111 -15.26 -6.28 -16.20
C ILE A 111 -15.12 -7.56 -17.03
N ALA A 112 -16.19 -7.99 -17.71
CA ALA A 112 -16.14 -9.19 -18.54
C ALA A 112 -15.09 -9.11 -19.68
N LYS A 113 -14.90 -7.91 -20.26
CA LYS A 113 -13.81 -7.66 -21.23
C LYS A 113 -12.45 -7.66 -20.53
N ALA A 114 -12.35 -7.03 -19.36
CA ALA A 114 -11.10 -6.90 -18.62
C ALA A 114 -10.57 -8.27 -18.17
N GLU A 115 -11.43 -9.16 -17.68
CA GLU A 115 -11.07 -10.50 -17.18
C GLU A 115 -10.38 -11.38 -18.23
N THR A 116 -10.57 -11.11 -19.53
CA THR A 116 -9.92 -11.84 -20.63
C THR A 116 -8.90 -11.00 -21.42
N SER A 117 -8.68 -9.74 -21.02
CA SER A 117 -7.83 -8.79 -21.75
C SER A 117 -6.34 -8.91 -21.41
N GLU A 118 -5.50 -8.49 -22.35
CA GLU A 118 -4.07 -8.28 -22.08
C GLU A 118 -3.84 -7.13 -21.08
N GLY A 119 -4.78 -6.19 -20.97
CA GLY A 119 -4.73 -5.11 -19.98
C GLY A 119 -4.72 -5.63 -18.54
N LEU A 120 -5.51 -6.65 -18.22
CA LEU A 120 -5.47 -7.30 -16.89
C LEU A 120 -4.15 -8.05 -16.68
N GLN A 121 -3.63 -8.72 -17.71
CA GLN A 121 -2.34 -9.40 -17.63
C GLN A 121 -1.21 -8.40 -17.33
N GLU A 122 -1.21 -7.25 -18.00
CA GLU A 122 -0.24 -6.19 -17.76
C GLU A 122 -0.35 -5.63 -16.33
N VAL A 123 -1.55 -5.28 -15.86
CA VAL A 123 -1.77 -4.84 -14.48
C VAL A 123 -1.24 -5.87 -13.48
N SER A 124 -1.48 -7.15 -13.72
CA SER A 124 -1.06 -8.25 -12.84
C SER A 124 0.46 -8.44 -12.84
N ARG A 125 1.14 -8.31 -13.99
CA ARG A 125 2.61 -8.29 -14.07
C ARG A 125 3.22 -7.10 -13.32
N ARG A 126 2.56 -5.94 -13.31
CA ARG A 126 3.02 -4.78 -12.52
C ARG A 126 2.93 -5.04 -11.01
N TYR A 127 1.87 -5.70 -10.55
CA TYR A 127 1.80 -6.19 -9.16
C TYR A 127 2.90 -7.20 -8.85
N ALA A 128 3.12 -8.18 -9.74
CA ALA A 128 4.20 -9.17 -9.62
C ALA A 128 5.58 -8.51 -9.51
N ARG A 129 5.87 -7.51 -10.35
CA ARG A 129 7.10 -6.71 -10.25
C ARG A 129 7.24 -6.04 -8.88
N ASN A 130 6.19 -5.41 -8.38
CA ASN A 130 6.23 -4.75 -7.07
C ASN A 130 6.36 -5.73 -5.89
N LEU A 131 5.90 -6.96 -6.05
CA LEU A 131 6.18 -8.04 -5.10
C LEU A 131 7.68 -8.38 -5.13
N LEU A 132 8.20 -8.71 -6.31
CA LEU A 132 9.56 -9.23 -6.50
C LEU A 132 10.68 -8.17 -6.35
N ASN A 133 10.39 -6.88 -6.58
CA ASN A 133 11.36 -5.81 -6.38
C ASN A 133 11.45 -5.31 -4.92
N GLY A 134 10.66 -5.90 -4.02
CA GLY A 134 10.68 -5.58 -2.60
C GLY A 134 10.26 -4.14 -2.28
N ARG A 135 9.51 -3.44 -3.14
CA ARG A 135 9.04 -2.06 -2.86
C ARG A 135 8.32 -1.96 -1.53
N TRP A 136 7.59 -3.01 -1.17
CA TRP A 136 6.84 -3.14 0.08
C TRP A 136 7.73 -3.19 1.32
N LEU A 137 9.05 -3.36 1.21
CA LEU A 137 10.00 -3.22 2.32
C LEU A 137 10.24 -1.75 2.72
N TRP A 138 9.82 -0.79 1.87
CA TRP A 138 10.01 0.66 2.09
C TRP A 138 11.45 0.99 2.48
N ARG A 139 11.64 1.68 3.61
CA ARG A 139 12.96 2.11 4.10
C ARG A 139 13.89 0.92 4.40
N ASN A 140 13.35 -0.25 4.75
CA ASN A 140 14.17 -1.44 5.03
C ASN A 140 14.88 -1.95 3.77
N ARG A 141 14.38 -1.65 2.56
CA ARG A 141 15.05 -1.99 1.31
C ARG A 141 16.44 -1.34 1.17
N LEU A 142 16.69 -0.24 1.90
CA LEU A 142 18.00 0.43 1.91
C LEU A 142 19.04 -0.27 2.80
N LEU A 143 18.61 -1.21 3.64
CA LEU A 143 19.49 -1.91 4.58
C LEU A 143 20.20 -3.12 3.96
N GLY A 144 19.68 -3.63 2.84
CA GLY A 144 20.17 -4.86 2.23
C GLY A 144 21.41 -4.64 1.37
N ALA A 145 22.45 -5.44 1.62
CA ALA A 145 23.50 -5.72 0.64
C ALA A 145 22.96 -6.61 -0.49
N SER A 146 22.07 -7.54 -0.14
CA SER A 146 21.27 -8.39 -1.03
C SER A 146 19.84 -8.47 -0.47
N ILE A 147 18.86 -8.72 -1.34
CA ILE A 147 17.47 -8.93 -0.91
C ILE A 147 16.86 -10.04 -1.76
N CYS A 148 16.69 -11.22 -1.17
CA CYS A 148 15.97 -12.31 -1.83
C CYS A 148 14.47 -12.21 -1.51
N VAL A 149 13.64 -12.09 -2.54
CA VAL A 149 12.18 -12.19 -2.40
C VAL A 149 11.71 -13.51 -2.96
N ARG A 150 10.99 -14.28 -2.14
CA ARG A 150 10.32 -15.53 -2.51
C ARG A 150 8.81 -15.35 -2.41
N VAL A 151 8.11 -15.89 -3.40
CA VAL A 151 6.65 -15.94 -3.42
C VAL A 151 6.24 -17.38 -3.60
N HIS A 152 5.54 -17.92 -2.60
CA HIS A 152 4.95 -19.25 -2.65
C HIS A 152 3.47 -19.14 -2.99
N CYS A 153 2.97 -20.06 -3.81
CA CYS A 153 1.54 -20.22 -4.10
C CYS A 153 1.10 -21.55 -3.52
N ASP A 154 0.16 -21.52 -2.56
CA ASP A 154 -0.33 -22.72 -1.87
C ASP A 154 0.80 -23.64 -1.35
N ARG A 155 1.86 -23.02 -0.80
CA ARG A 155 3.09 -23.62 -0.23
C ARG A 155 4.14 -24.09 -1.24
N GLU A 156 3.90 -23.95 -2.54
CA GLU A 156 4.91 -24.26 -3.57
C GLU A 156 5.61 -22.97 -4.04
N LEU A 157 6.93 -23.02 -4.23
CA LEU A 157 7.68 -21.86 -4.72
C LEU A 157 7.23 -21.48 -6.13
N LEU A 158 6.60 -20.32 -6.27
CA LEU A 158 6.08 -19.81 -7.53
C LEU A 158 7.01 -18.79 -8.18
N ALA A 159 7.72 -17.98 -7.41
CA ALA A 159 8.65 -17.01 -7.97
C ALA A 159 9.73 -16.63 -6.95
N GLU A 160 10.92 -16.34 -7.46
CA GLU A 160 12.04 -15.84 -6.68
C GLU A 160 12.76 -14.75 -7.49
N ALA A 161 13.30 -13.74 -6.81
CA ALA A 161 14.13 -12.71 -7.41
C ALA A 161 15.10 -12.07 -6.39
N GLU A 162 16.28 -11.64 -6.88
CA GLU A 162 17.10 -10.65 -6.20
C GLU A 162 16.50 -9.26 -6.41
N ALA A 163 15.84 -8.73 -5.38
CA ALA A 163 14.98 -7.57 -5.45
C ALA A 163 15.72 -6.28 -5.84
N LEU A 164 17.02 -6.17 -5.55
CA LEU A 164 17.84 -5.03 -5.94
C LEU A 164 18.08 -4.98 -7.45
N SER A 165 18.01 -6.12 -8.14
CA SER A 165 18.13 -6.21 -9.61
C SER A 165 16.83 -5.89 -10.36
N VAL A 166 15.68 -5.93 -9.68
CA VAL A 166 14.36 -5.70 -10.28
C VAL A 166 13.98 -4.21 -10.21
N SER A 167 13.49 -3.66 -11.33
CA SER A 167 13.19 -2.23 -11.47
C SER A 167 12.11 -1.73 -10.51
N LEU A 168 12.35 -0.57 -9.90
CA LEU A 168 11.37 0.23 -9.17
C LEU A 168 10.75 1.36 -10.02
N LYS A 169 11.16 1.52 -11.29
CA LYS A 169 10.79 2.72 -12.08
C LYS A 169 9.99 2.41 -13.34
N HIS A 170 10.23 1.24 -13.92
CA HIS A 170 9.70 0.88 -15.23
C HIS A 170 9.02 -0.49 -15.15
N PHE A 171 8.08 -0.72 -16.07
CA PHE A 171 7.21 -1.90 -16.14
C PHE A 171 7.30 -2.53 -17.55
N ASN A 172 8.53 -2.69 -18.03
CA ASN A 172 8.92 -3.35 -19.27
C ASN A 172 9.83 -4.54 -18.97
N ASP A 173 10.06 -5.41 -19.95
CA ASP A 173 11.08 -6.46 -19.88
C ASP A 173 10.91 -7.39 -18.66
N TYR A 174 9.69 -7.88 -18.44
CA TYR A 174 9.39 -8.80 -17.35
C TYR A 174 10.18 -10.11 -17.48
N SER A 175 10.80 -10.53 -16.39
CA SER A 175 11.41 -11.85 -16.22
C SER A 175 10.37 -12.98 -16.24
N GLU A 176 10.83 -14.22 -16.36
CA GLU A 176 9.96 -15.40 -16.29
C GLU A 176 9.26 -15.51 -14.92
N SER A 177 9.97 -15.24 -13.82
CA SER A 177 9.41 -15.16 -12.47
C SER A 177 8.25 -14.15 -12.39
N GLU A 178 8.43 -12.96 -12.95
CA GLU A 178 7.38 -11.92 -12.97
C GLU A 178 6.19 -12.32 -13.84
N ARG A 179 6.42 -12.96 -14.99
CA ARG A 179 5.35 -13.43 -15.88
C ARG A 179 4.53 -14.54 -15.23
N ARG A 180 5.19 -15.53 -14.63
CA ARG A 180 4.53 -16.67 -13.96
C ARG A 180 3.73 -16.20 -12.75
N LEU A 181 4.28 -15.31 -11.93
CA LEU A 181 3.56 -14.71 -10.82
C LEU A 181 2.41 -13.81 -11.30
N GLY A 182 2.64 -12.98 -12.32
CA GLY A 182 1.63 -12.12 -12.92
C GLY A 182 0.44 -12.91 -13.48
N GLN A 183 0.71 -14.04 -14.14
CA GLN A 183 -0.33 -14.94 -14.64
C GLN A 183 -1.19 -15.48 -13.48
N LYS A 184 -0.57 -15.95 -12.38
CA LYS A 184 -1.33 -16.44 -11.21
C LYS A 184 -2.19 -15.36 -10.56
N ILE A 185 -1.67 -14.13 -10.47
CA ILE A 185 -2.44 -12.97 -9.99
C ILE A 185 -3.63 -12.68 -10.93
N ALA A 186 -3.40 -12.70 -12.24
CA ALA A 186 -4.45 -12.47 -13.23
C ALA A 186 -5.55 -13.53 -13.16
N GLU A 187 -5.17 -14.81 -13.03
CA GLU A 187 -6.11 -15.94 -12.87
C GLU A 187 -7.03 -15.74 -11.66
N SER A 188 -6.49 -15.35 -10.49
CA SER A 188 -7.30 -15.08 -9.30
C SER A 188 -8.21 -13.85 -9.47
N ILE A 189 -7.72 -12.78 -10.11
CA ILE A 189 -8.53 -11.58 -10.38
C ILE A 189 -9.65 -11.88 -11.39
N ALA A 190 -9.41 -12.77 -12.36
CA ALA A 190 -10.38 -13.17 -13.37
C ALA A 190 -11.45 -14.16 -12.86
N GLY A 191 -11.46 -14.48 -11.56
CA GLY A 191 -12.44 -15.40 -10.98
C GLY A 191 -12.00 -16.87 -10.93
N GLY A 192 -10.73 -17.15 -11.21
CA GLY A 192 -10.13 -18.47 -11.01
C GLY A 192 -9.97 -18.82 -9.52
N PRO A 193 -9.25 -19.92 -9.21
CA PRO A 193 -9.08 -20.36 -7.83
C PRO A 193 -8.47 -19.28 -6.93
N ALA A 194 -8.96 -19.23 -5.69
CA ALA A 194 -8.54 -18.29 -4.67
C ALA A 194 -7.22 -18.73 -4.01
N HIS A 195 -6.13 -18.65 -4.77
CA HIS A 195 -4.78 -19.01 -4.31
C HIS A 195 -4.30 -18.08 -3.19
N VAL A 196 -3.57 -18.64 -2.22
CA VAL A 196 -2.83 -17.85 -1.24
C VAL A 196 -1.40 -17.68 -1.73
N LEU A 197 -0.96 -16.42 -1.81
CA LEU A 197 0.43 -16.08 -2.03
C LEU A 197 1.08 -15.77 -0.68
N THR A 198 2.09 -16.54 -0.29
CA THR A 198 2.94 -16.23 0.88
C THR A 198 4.20 -15.57 0.38
N ILE A 199 4.41 -14.33 0.80
CA ILE A 199 5.53 -13.48 0.38
C ILE A 199 6.54 -13.43 1.52
N GLU A 200 7.81 -13.67 1.19
CA GLU A 200 8.93 -13.57 2.10
C GLU A 200 10.01 -12.71 1.45
N GLY A 201 10.46 -11.67 2.14
CA GLY A 201 11.61 -10.85 1.73
C GLY A 201 12.69 -10.94 2.79
N GLU A 202 13.80 -11.58 2.45
CA GLU A 202 14.98 -11.73 3.29
C GLU A 202 16.01 -10.69 2.87
N ILE A 203 16.32 -9.78 3.80
CA ILE A 203 17.32 -8.74 3.65
C ILE A 203 18.59 -9.23 4.35
N GLU A 204 19.67 -9.44 3.62
CA GLU A 204 20.98 -9.67 4.23
C GLU A 204 21.70 -8.33 4.38
N PHE A 205 22.15 -8.02 5.60
CA PHE A 205 22.81 -6.73 5.85
C PHE A 205 24.25 -6.69 5.33
N GLY A 206 24.89 -7.86 5.14
CA GLY A 206 26.32 -7.98 4.88
C GLY A 206 27.19 -7.86 6.15
N PHE A 207 26.57 -7.80 7.33
CA PHE A 207 27.21 -7.82 8.64
C PHE A 207 26.23 -8.35 9.70
N THR A 208 26.75 -8.71 10.87
CA THR A 208 25.96 -9.20 12.00
C THR A 208 25.84 -8.13 13.07
N GLY A 209 24.64 -7.93 13.63
CA GLY A 209 24.44 -6.99 14.72
C GLY A 209 23.01 -6.50 14.92
N ALA A 210 22.83 -5.72 15.98
CA ALA A 210 21.57 -5.05 16.27
C ALA A 210 21.37 -3.80 15.40
N VAL A 211 20.67 -3.95 14.28
CA VAL A 211 20.41 -2.91 13.29
C VAL A 211 19.02 -2.32 13.49
N GLU A 212 18.88 -0.99 13.45
CA GLU A 212 17.56 -0.35 13.48
C GLU A 212 16.80 -0.69 12.19
N VAL A 213 15.60 -1.24 12.37
CA VAL A 213 14.67 -1.57 11.29
C VAL A 213 13.41 -0.71 11.41
N PHE A 214 12.66 -0.63 10.32
CA PHE A 214 11.65 0.41 10.12
C PHE A 214 10.25 -0.19 9.91
N PRO A 215 9.55 -0.57 11.00
CA PRO A 215 8.13 -0.92 10.93
C PRO A 215 7.27 0.29 10.55
N SER A 216 5.96 0.09 10.43
CA SER A 216 5.04 1.22 10.22
C SER A 216 5.02 2.14 11.44
N GLN A 217 4.78 3.44 11.23
CA GLN A 217 4.57 4.38 12.32
C GLN A 217 3.06 4.57 12.54
N ASN A 218 2.62 4.59 13.79
CA ASN A 218 1.25 4.94 14.13
C ASN A 218 1.07 6.47 14.15
N TYR A 219 -0.10 6.92 13.70
CA TYR A 219 -0.58 8.25 14.02
C TYR A 219 -1.36 8.19 15.34
N VAL A 220 -1.04 9.08 16.27
CA VAL A 220 -1.73 9.19 17.57
C VAL A 220 -1.99 10.69 17.75
N GLU A 221 -3.25 11.08 17.88
CA GLU A 221 -3.64 12.50 17.93
C GLU A 221 -3.28 13.11 19.30
N SER A 222 -3.79 12.51 20.38
CA SER A 222 -3.55 12.96 21.76
C SER A 222 -2.38 12.21 22.40
N LYS A 223 -1.17 12.39 21.86
CA LYS A 223 0.04 11.77 22.44
C LYS A 223 0.31 12.33 23.83
N PRO A 224 0.70 11.49 24.81
CA PRO A 224 1.25 11.96 26.07
C PRO A 224 2.43 12.91 25.83
N LYS A 225 2.54 13.95 26.67
CA LYS A 225 3.64 14.92 26.59
C LYS A 225 4.98 14.19 26.68
N GLY A 226 5.90 14.49 25.76
CA GLY A 226 7.22 13.87 25.70
C GLY A 226 7.27 12.51 24.99
N PHE A 227 6.16 11.97 24.47
CA PHE A 227 6.16 10.74 23.69
C PHE A 227 6.32 10.99 22.18
N ALA A 228 7.35 10.40 21.58
CA ALA A 228 7.73 10.55 20.19
C ALA A 228 7.67 9.21 19.42
N ARG A 229 7.34 9.28 18.12
CA ARG A 229 7.43 8.17 17.15
C ARG A 229 6.81 6.84 17.63
N PRO A 230 5.48 6.76 17.88
CA PRO A 230 4.83 5.48 18.14
C PRO A 230 4.95 4.56 16.92
N LEU A 231 5.44 3.34 17.11
CA LEU A 231 5.58 2.33 16.07
C LEU A 231 4.39 1.36 16.09
N TYR A 232 4.06 0.84 14.92
CA TYR A 232 3.09 -0.23 14.72
C TYR A 232 3.71 -1.57 15.09
N LYS A 233 2.90 -2.41 15.74
CA LYS A 233 3.30 -3.70 16.29
C LYS A 233 2.11 -4.61 16.52
N LEU A 234 2.36 -5.91 16.51
CA LEU A 234 1.41 -6.95 16.82
C LEU A 234 1.63 -7.47 18.25
N GLY A 235 0.57 -8.03 18.84
CA GLY A 235 0.57 -8.53 20.21
C GLY A 235 0.35 -7.43 21.25
N HIS A 236 0.61 -7.78 22.50
CA HIS A 236 0.39 -6.89 23.64
C HIS A 236 1.73 -6.45 24.25
N PRO A 237 1.80 -5.22 24.76
CA PRO A 237 2.99 -4.78 25.47
C PRO A 237 3.13 -5.53 26.79
N ASP A 238 4.37 -5.76 27.21
CA ASP A 238 4.66 -6.30 28.53
C ASP A 238 3.98 -5.45 29.61
N PRO A 239 3.53 -6.02 30.74
CA PRO A 239 2.92 -5.24 31.81
C PRO A 239 3.82 -4.08 32.24
N ALA A 240 3.22 -2.92 32.52
CA ALA A 240 3.95 -1.83 33.18
C ALA A 240 4.31 -2.29 34.59
N ARG A 241 5.58 -2.20 34.97
CA ARG A 241 6.03 -2.51 36.34
C ARG A 241 5.71 -1.30 37.24
N GLY A 242 4.45 -1.20 37.65
CA GLY A 242 3.91 -0.26 38.64
C GLY A 242 2.68 0.54 38.16
N GLY A 243 2.32 1.60 38.88
CA GLY A 243 1.06 2.33 38.71
C GLY A 243 0.86 2.93 37.31
N GLN A 244 -0.39 3.04 36.87
CA GLN A 244 -0.76 3.44 35.49
C GLN A 244 -0.36 4.87 35.06
N LYS A 245 0.42 5.63 35.85
CA LYS A 245 0.62 7.07 35.66
C LYS A 245 1.88 7.46 34.88
N GLU A 246 2.87 6.60 34.70
CA GLU A 246 4.14 6.96 34.03
C GLU A 246 4.43 6.08 32.79
N LEU A 247 5.01 6.69 31.74
CA LEU A 247 5.22 6.05 30.42
C LEU A 247 6.30 4.95 30.43
N LEU A 248 7.26 5.10 31.33
CA LEU A 248 8.30 4.15 31.73
C LEU A 248 8.45 4.37 33.24
N GLU A 249 8.06 3.41 34.08
CA GLU A 249 8.51 3.42 35.49
C GLU A 249 10.00 3.00 35.55
N TYR A 250 10.55 2.65 36.72
CA TYR A 250 11.95 2.27 37.02
C TYR A 250 12.63 1.20 36.09
N ALA A 251 12.06 0.85 34.94
CA ALA A 251 12.64 0.02 33.89
C ALA A 251 13.26 0.87 32.76
N ASP A 252 14.50 0.54 32.39
CA ASP A 252 15.23 1.21 31.30
C ASP A 252 14.53 1.08 29.93
N VAL A 253 13.84 -0.04 29.71
CA VAL A 253 13.13 -0.36 28.47
C VAL A 253 11.85 -1.18 28.74
N ARG A 254 10.92 -1.16 27.79
CA ARG A 254 9.70 -2.00 27.81
C ARG A 254 9.41 -2.58 26.43
N ARG A 255 9.23 -3.90 26.34
CA ARG A 255 8.77 -4.56 25.10
C ARG A 255 7.30 -4.23 24.85
N MET A 256 7.01 -3.84 23.62
CA MET A 256 5.69 -3.35 23.23
C MET A 256 4.90 -4.30 22.33
N GLY A 257 5.57 -5.29 21.75
CA GLY A 257 5.02 -6.22 20.76
C GLY A 257 5.99 -6.44 19.59
N GLN A 258 5.62 -7.29 18.65
CA GLN A 258 6.42 -7.60 17.47
C GLN A 258 6.29 -6.50 16.41
N ALA A 259 7.41 -6.03 15.86
CA ALA A 259 7.46 -5.05 14.78
C ALA A 259 6.77 -5.57 13.51
N ALA A 260 6.03 -4.70 12.83
CA ALA A 260 5.33 -5.07 11.59
C ALA A 260 5.14 -3.88 10.63
N LEU A 261 4.93 -4.21 9.35
CA LEU A 261 4.34 -3.30 8.36
C LEU A 261 2.83 -3.49 8.33
N ARG A 262 2.08 -2.38 8.36
CA ARG A 262 0.62 -2.41 8.26
C ARG A 262 0.19 -2.86 6.87
N ASP A 263 -0.84 -3.69 6.79
CA ASP A 263 -1.48 -4.16 5.54
C ASP A 263 -1.68 -3.04 4.48
N GLN A 264 -2.17 -1.88 4.89
CA GLN A 264 -2.40 -0.73 4.01
C GLN A 264 -1.10 -0.15 3.41
N LYS A 265 0.01 -0.20 4.15
CA LYS A 265 1.32 0.29 3.70
C LYS A 265 1.95 -0.68 2.70
N ILE A 266 1.77 -1.98 2.90
CA ILE A 266 2.13 -3.01 1.91
C ILE A 266 1.26 -2.82 0.67
N SER A 267 -0.05 -2.72 0.85
CA SER A 267 -1.01 -2.54 -0.24
C SER A 267 -0.72 -1.30 -1.09
N ASN A 268 -0.34 -0.18 -0.48
CA ASN A 268 0.06 1.04 -1.17
C ASN A 268 1.31 0.83 -2.05
N ALA A 269 2.33 0.14 -1.53
CA ALA A 269 3.51 -0.22 -2.31
C ALA A 269 3.14 -1.11 -3.50
N LEU A 270 2.35 -2.15 -3.29
CA LEU A 270 1.98 -3.09 -4.36
C LEU A 270 1.23 -2.39 -5.51
N ARG A 271 0.31 -1.47 -5.20
CA ARG A 271 -0.42 -0.68 -6.21
C ARG A 271 0.32 0.55 -6.74
N THR A 272 1.62 0.71 -6.45
CA THR A 272 2.48 1.74 -7.07
C THR A 272 2.86 1.31 -8.48
N ILE A 273 1.87 1.31 -9.37
CA ILE A 273 1.94 0.78 -10.74
C ILE A 273 1.50 1.80 -11.80
N ASP A 274 0.96 2.94 -11.38
CA ASP A 274 0.43 3.95 -12.29
C ASP A 274 1.59 4.73 -12.93
N THR A 275 1.82 4.44 -14.21
CA THR A 275 2.70 5.20 -15.11
C THR A 275 1.92 5.83 -16.25
N TRP A 276 0.58 5.82 -16.17
CA TRP A 276 -0.31 6.22 -17.25
C TRP A 276 -0.88 7.62 -17.03
N TYR A 277 -0.41 8.35 -16.02
CA TYR A 277 -0.87 9.71 -15.75
C TYR A 277 -0.21 10.71 -16.72
N PRO A 278 -0.87 11.83 -17.06
CA PRO A 278 -0.45 12.72 -18.15
C PRO A 278 1.02 13.16 -18.13
N ASN A 279 1.59 13.42 -16.95
CA ASN A 279 2.94 13.97 -16.81
C ASN A 279 3.98 12.91 -16.41
N PHE A 280 3.73 11.62 -16.69
CA PHE A 280 4.70 10.56 -16.39
C PHE A 280 6.04 10.77 -17.10
N GLY A 281 6.03 11.28 -18.34
CA GLY A 281 7.27 11.56 -19.09
C GLY A 281 8.21 12.57 -18.42
N GLU A 282 7.68 13.45 -17.57
CA GLU A 282 8.47 14.42 -16.79
C GLU A 282 8.81 13.89 -15.40
N HIS A 283 7.86 13.25 -14.72
CA HIS A 283 8.05 12.78 -13.35
C HIS A 283 8.86 11.48 -13.26
N LEU A 284 8.78 10.62 -14.28
CA LEU A 284 9.52 9.37 -14.47
C LEU A 284 9.50 8.43 -13.25
N ARG A 285 8.40 8.47 -12.49
CA ARG A 285 8.20 7.63 -11.30
C ARG A 285 6.79 7.07 -11.30
N PRO A 286 6.62 5.76 -11.07
CA PRO A 286 5.29 5.21 -10.86
C PRO A 286 4.72 5.78 -9.55
N ILE A 287 3.41 6.04 -9.55
CA ILE A 287 2.69 6.47 -8.36
C ILE A 287 1.70 5.37 -7.93
N PRO A 288 1.32 5.33 -6.63
CA PRO A 288 0.20 4.53 -6.18
C PRO A 288 -1.08 4.91 -6.94
N VAL A 289 -1.81 3.91 -7.41
CA VAL A 289 -3.12 4.09 -8.06
C VAL A 289 -4.08 4.67 -7.03
N GLU A 290 -4.49 5.92 -7.25
CA GLU A 290 -5.42 6.67 -6.40
C GLU A 290 -6.48 7.34 -7.29
N PRO A 291 -7.72 7.55 -6.80
CA PRO A 291 -8.80 8.11 -7.61
C PRO A 291 -8.46 9.42 -8.34
N HIS A 292 -7.73 10.30 -7.68
CA HIS A 292 -7.24 11.57 -8.23
C HIS A 292 -5.72 11.58 -8.49
N GLY A 293 -5.06 10.42 -8.45
CA GLY A 293 -3.61 10.33 -8.51
C GLY A 293 -2.92 11.12 -7.39
N ALA A 294 -3.47 11.08 -6.18
CA ALA A 294 -2.91 11.78 -5.03
C ALA A 294 -1.57 11.14 -4.63
N ASN A 295 -0.53 11.94 -4.48
CA ASN A 295 0.78 11.47 -4.07
C ASN A 295 1.34 12.38 -2.97
N LEU A 296 1.60 11.79 -1.80
CA LEU A 296 2.10 12.51 -0.63
C LEU A 296 3.56 12.94 -0.78
N ASP A 297 4.41 12.11 -1.40
CA ASP A 297 5.83 12.44 -1.59
C ASP A 297 6.01 13.65 -2.51
N ALA A 298 5.20 13.73 -3.57
CA ALA A 298 5.19 14.85 -4.50
C ALA A 298 4.30 16.02 -4.04
N MET A 299 3.49 15.83 -2.99
CA MET A 299 2.46 16.78 -2.53
C MET A 299 1.56 17.28 -3.68
N LYS A 300 1.17 16.37 -4.59
CA LYS A 300 0.44 16.69 -5.83
C LYS A 300 -0.68 15.70 -6.11
N PHE A 301 -1.66 16.15 -6.90
CA PHE A 301 -2.63 15.28 -7.56
C PHE A 301 -2.29 15.19 -9.04
N PHE A 302 -1.96 13.98 -9.51
CA PHE A 302 -1.55 13.76 -10.90
C PHE A 302 -2.72 13.58 -11.88
N ARG A 303 -3.93 13.34 -11.38
CA ARG A 303 -5.13 13.07 -12.19
C ARG A 303 -6.35 13.90 -11.78
N ARG A 304 -6.18 14.93 -10.96
CA ARG A 304 -7.29 15.80 -10.54
C ARG A 304 -7.65 16.79 -11.65
N ASP A 305 -8.94 17.11 -11.75
CA ASP A 305 -9.50 18.09 -12.69
C ASP A 305 -8.68 19.40 -12.72
N GLY A 306 -8.10 19.68 -13.88
CA GLY A 306 -7.19 20.82 -14.10
C GLY A 306 -6.31 20.71 -15.35
N GLY A 307 -6.19 19.51 -15.93
CA GLY A 307 -5.60 19.31 -17.26
C GLY A 307 -6.64 19.30 -18.38
N ALA A 308 -6.19 19.38 -19.64
CA ALA A 308 -7.04 19.39 -20.85
C ALA A 308 -7.86 18.09 -21.07
N ARG A 309 -7.63 17.03 -20.28
CA ARG A 309 -8.40 15.78 -20.32
C ARG A 309 -8.72 15.28 -18.91
N LYS A 310 -9.92 14.74 -18.79
CA LYS A 310 -10.50 14.10 -17.62
C LYS A 310 -9.99 12.65 -17.49
N HIS A 311 -9.09 12.39 -16.54
CA HIS A 311 -8.39 11.09 -16.37
C HIS A 311 -8.42 10.57 -14.93
N SER A 312 -9.29 11.11 -14.07
CA SER A 312 -9.50 10.56 -12.72
C SER A 312 -10.36 9.30 -12.79
N THR A 313 -10.36 8.49 -11.73
CA THR A 313 -11.27 7.33 -11.65
C THR A 313 -12.74 7.75 -11.75
N PHE A 314 -13.10 8.92 -11.22
CA PHE A 314 -14.46 9.45 -11.31
C PHE A 314 -14.85 9.74 -12.76
N ASP A 315 -13.95 10.36 -13.52
CA ASP A 315 -14.17 10.67 -14.93
C ASP A 315 -14.30 9.41 -15.78
N LEU A 316 -13.42 8.44 -15.56
CA LEU A 316 -13.42 7.19 -16.30
C LEU A 316 -14.65 6.33 -15.99
N LEU A 317 -15.16 6.37 -14.76
CA LEU A 317 -16.40 5.70 -14.38
C LEU A 317 -17.61 6.26 -15.16
N LEU A 318 -17.64 7.55 -15.47
CA LEU A 318 -18.70 8.14 -16.30
C LEU A 318 -18.68 7.61 -17.75
N GLY A 319 -17.52 7.18 -18.25
CA GLY A 319 -17.35 6.63 -19.59
C GLY A 319 -17.16 5.12 -19.64
N ILE A 320 -17.39 4.38 -18.55
CA ILE A 320 -16.90 3.00 -18.39
C ILE A 320 -17.42 2.03 -19.46
N GLY A 321 -18.61 2.25 -20.00
CA GLY A 321 -19.18 1.40 -21.07
C GLY A 321 -18.41 1.46 -22.39
N GLN A 322 -17.65 2.53 -22.62
CA GLN A 322 -16.82 2.74 -23.81
C GLN A 322 -15.34 2.46 -23.57
N LEU A 323 -14.94 2.24 -22.31
CA LEU A 323 -13.54 2.08 -21.95
C LEU A 323 -13.02 0.73 -22.43
N ASP A 324 -11.89 0.76 -23.12
CA ASP A 324 -11.16 -0.43 -23.54
C ASP A 324 -10.13 -0.82 -22.46
N PRO A 325 -10.25 -2.00 -21.83
CA PRO A 325 -9.32 -2.51 -20.82
C PRO A 325 -7.84 -2.51 -21.24
N GLU A 326 -7.54 -2.59 -22.53
CA GLU A 326 -6.17 -2.68 -23.05
C GLU A 326 -5.48 -1.31 -23.15
N THR A 327 -6.24 -0.21 -23.05
CA THR A 327 -5.69 1.14 -23.11
C THR A 327 -5.05 1.56 -21.78
N PRO A 328 -4.17 2.59 -21.75
CA PRO A 328 -3.66 3.17 -20.51
C PRO A 328 -4.74 3.54 -19.47
N ASP A 329 -5.85 4.12 -19.92
CA ASP A 329 -6.99 4.46 -19.04
C ASP A 329 -7.76 3.21 -18.61
N GLY A 330 -7.89 2.21 -19.48
CA GLY A 330 -8.45 0.89 -19.16
C GLY A 330 -7.68 0.19 -18.05
N MET A 331 -6.36 0.06 -18.20
CA MET A 331 -5.49 -0.55 -17.19
C MET A 331 -5.50 0.22 -15.87
N PHE A 332 -5.50 1.56 -15.92
CA PHE A 332 -5.68 2.38 -14.72
C PHE A 332 -7.05 2.15 -14.05
N MET A 333 -8.11 1.96 -14.83
CA MET A 333 -9.44 1.67 -14.32
C MET A 333 -9.52 0.28 -13.68
N ILE A 334 -8.93 -0.76 -14.28
CA ILE A 334 -8.78 -2.10 -13.65
C ILE A 334 -8.11 -1.95 -12.28
N ALA A 335 -6.96 -1.28 -12.22
CA ALA A 335 -6.23 -1.09 -10.98
C ALA A 335 -7.03 -0.25 -9.95
N SER A 336 -7.82 0.71 -10.40
CA SER A 336 -8.70 1.52 -9.56
C SER A 336 -9.83 0.70 -8.95
N LEU A 337 -10.44 -0.21 -9.71
CA LEU A 337 -11.44 -1.16 -9.21
C LEU A 337 -10.82 -2.11 -8.17
N LEU A 338 -9.63 -2.64 -8.43
CA LEU A 338 -8.91 -3.52 -7.49
C LEU A 338 -8.55 -2.83 -6.17
N ARG A 339 -8.19 -1.54 -6.22
CA ARG A 339 -7.97 -0.71 -5.03
C ARG A 339 -9.25 -0.59 -4.21
N GLY A 340 -10.40 -0.45 -4.86
CA GLY A 340 -11.67 -0.12 -4.23
C GLY A 340 -11.77 1.35 -3.80
N GLY A 341 -12.88 1.72 -3.19
CA GLY A 341 -13.15 3.07 -2.70
C GLY A 341 -14.64 3.44 -2.71
N VAL A 342 -14.94 4.65 -2.25
CA VAL A 342 -16.29 5.23 -2.31
C VAL A 342 -16.27 6.34 -3.36
N PHE A 343 -17.18 6.28 -4.32
CA PHE A 343 -17.24 7.15 -5.50
C PHE A 343 -18.60 7.83 -5.70
N GLY A 344 -19.55 7.61 -4.78
CA GLY A 344 -20.86 8.25 -4.85
C GLY A 344 -20.75 9.78 -4.78
N GLU A 345 -21.49 10.48 -5.65
CA GLU A 345 -21.61 11.93 -5.56
C GLU A 345 -22.66 12.30 -4.52
N SER A 346 -22.26 12.97 -3.44
CA SER A 346 -23.24 13.51 -2.49
C SER A 346 -24.05 14.62 -3.16
N GLU A 347 -25.39 14.59 -3.05
CA GLU A 347 -26.32 15.62 -3.54
C GLU A 347 -26.05 17.04 -2.97
N LYS A 348 -25.16 17.16 -1.98
CA LYS A 348 -24.79 18.42 -1.30
C LYS A 348 -24.22 19.53 -2.21
N LYS A 349 -23.95 19.28 -3.49
CA LYS A 349 -23.56 20.35 -4.44
C LYS A 349 -24.76 21.14 -4.98
N ALA A 350 -25.98 20.60 -5.00
CA ALA A 350 -27.13 21.32 -5.54
C ALA A 350 -27.58 22.51 -4.66
N SER A 351 -27.40 22.43 -3.34
CA SER A 351 -27.90 23.46 -2.42
C SER A 351 -27.03 24.72 -2.31
N LYS A 352 -25.87 24.77 -2.97
CA LYS A 352 -25.01 25.97 -2.99
C LYS A 352 -25.15 26.83 -4.25
N GLU A 353 -25.54 26.25 -5.38
CA GLU A 353 -25.84 27.01 -6.61
C GLU A 353 -27.25 27.61 -6.58
N GLU A 354 -28.24 26.91 -6.03
CA GLU A 354 -29.61 27.47 -5.89
C GLU A 354 -29.71 28.59 -4.83
N ALA A 355 -28.76 28.67 -3.90
CA ALA A 355 -28.70 29.75 -2.91
C ALA A 355 -27.97 31.01 -3.41
N SER A 356 -27.20 30.93 -4.50
CA SER A 356 -26.50 32.08 -5.09
C SER A 356 -27.29 32.79 -6.19
N ASP A 357 -28.28 32.11 -6.79
CA ASP A 357 -29.18 32.72 -7.79
C ASP A 357 -30.45 33.34 -7.18
N ALA A 358 -30.59 33.27 -5.85
CA ALA A 358 -31.70 33.84 -5.08
C ALA A 358 -31.31 35.01 -4.15
N ALA A 359 -30.12 35.60 -4.35
CA ALA A 359 -29.60 36.73 -3.55
C ALA A 359 -29.44 38.02 -4.36
#